data_AF-A0A3D1HZU4-F1
#
_entry.id   AF-A0A3D1HZU4-F1
#
_cell.length_a   1.000
_cell.length_b   1.000
_cell.length_c   1.000
_cell.angle_alpha   90.00
_cell.angle_beta   90.00
_cell.angle_gamma   90.00
#
_symmetry.space_group_name_H-M   'P 1'
#
loop_
_entity.id
_entity.type
_entity.pdbx_description
1 polymer ?
#
loop_
_entity_poly.entity_id
_entity_poly.type
_entity_poly.pdbx_seq_one_letter_code
_entity_poly.pdbx_strand_id
1 'polypeptide(L)' 'GAGFVPDVLDTKVYDEIIPVSNEAAFETGKLIGKSEGVLVGISSGAAAYAAIELAK' A
#
# COMPACT_ATOMS: atom_id res chain seq x y z
N GLY A 1 -7.85 -4.31 -3.58
CA GLY A 1 -8.64 -3.32 -4.36
C GLY A 1 -10.10 -3.71 -4.37
N ALA A 2 -10.96 -2.94 -5.02
CA ALA A 2 -12.41 -3.17 -5.04
C ALA A 2 -12.88 -4.32 -5.98
N GLY A 3 -11.99 -4.87 -6.80
CA GLY A 3 -12.32 -5.95 -7.75
C GLY A 3 -12.92 -5.47 -9.08
N PHE A 4 -13.11 -4.17 -9.24
CA PHE A 4 -13.52 -3.50 -10.48
C PHE A 4 -12.89 -2.10 -10.56
N VAL A 5 -12.99 -1.44 -11.72
CA VAL A 5 -12.56 -0.06 -11.94
C VAL A 5 -13.77 0.87 -11.81
N PRO A 6 -13.87 1.73 -10.78
CA PRO A 6 -14.97 2.67 -10.63
C PRO A 6 -14.94 3.78 -11.68
N ASP A 7 -16.10 4.27 -12.12
CA ASP A 7 -16.22 5.38 -13.09
C ASP A 7 -15.57 6.69 -12.63
N VAL A 8 -15.45 6.88 -11.30
CA VAL A 8 -14.83 8.05 -10.69
C VAL A 8 -13.30 7.98 -10.62
N LEU A 9 -12.69 6.84 -10.95
CA LEU A 9 -11.24 6.68 -10.95
C LEU A 9 -10.66 7.18 -12.28
N ASP A 10 -9.88 8.26 -12.24
CA ASP A 10 -9.09 8.69 -13.39
C ASP A 10 -7.84 7.80 -13.53
N THR A 11 -7.76 7.04 -14.62
CA THR A 11 -6.62 6.15 -14.89
C THR A 11 -5.47 6.81 -15.63
N LYS A 12 -5.57 8.11 -15.95
CA LYS A 12 -4.56 8.86 -16.69
C LYS A 12 -3.62 9.69 -15.80
N VAL A 13 -3.90 9.75 -14.50
CA VAL A 13 -3.17 10.62 -13.55
C VAL A 13 -2.05 9.90 -12.78
N TYR A 14 -1.91 8.58 -12.96
CA TYR A 14 -0.84 7.79 -12.37
C TYR A 14 0.01 7.14 -13.45
N ASP A 15 1.29 6.93 -13.15
CA ASP A 15 2.26 6.35 -14.09
C ASP A 15 2.29 4.83 -14.04
N GLU A 16 2.06 4.24 -12.86
CA GLU A 16 2.15 2.79 -12.64
C GLU A 16 1.24 2.29 -11.51
N ILE A 17 1.09 0.96 -11.47
CA ILE A 17 0.36 0.25 -10.41
C ILE A 17 1.32 -0.76 -9.79
N ILE A 18 1.58 -0.64 -8.49
CA ILE A 18 2.39 -1.58 -7.72
C ILE A 18 1.45 -2.53 -6.95
N PRO A 19 1.30 -3.80 -7.38
CA PRO A 19 0.51 -4.78 -6.65
C PRO A 19 1.26 -5.24 -5.39
N VAL A 20 0.58 -5.21 -4.24
CA VAL A 20 1.14 -5.62 -2.95
C VAL A 20 0.36 -6.82 -2.42
N SER A 21 1.08 -7.86 -1.97
CA SER A 21 0.45 -9.03 -1.35
C SER A 21 -0.06 -8.69 0.05
N ASN A 22 -1.07 -9.43 0.51
CA ASN A 22 -1.59 -9.26 1.86
C ASN A 22 -0.49 -9.49 2.90
N GLU A 23 0.37 -10.49 2.69
CA GLU A 23 1.47 -10.84 3.57
C GLU A 23 2.44 -9.66 3.72
N ALA A 24 2.87 -9.07 2.61
CA ALA A 24 3.78 -7.91 2.61
C ALA A 24 3.14 -6.70 3.29
N ALA A 25 1.85 -6.45 3.03
CA ALA A 25 1.10 -5.36 3.66
C ALA A 25 0.99 -5.55 5.19
N PHE A 26 0.69 -6.76 5.65
CA PHE A 26 0.59 -7.06 7.08
C PHE A 26 1.93 -6.93 7.79
N GLU A 27 3.00 -7.50 7.24
CA GLU A 27 4.32 -7.44 7.85
C GLU A 27 4.83 -5.99 7.92
N THR A 28 4.61 -5.21 6.86
CA THR A 28 4.98 -3.78 6.86
C THR A 28 4.15 -2.97 7.84
N GLY A 29 2.84 -3.21 7.93
CA GLY A 29 1.98 -2.55 8.92
C GLY A 29 2.39 -2.83 10.37
N LYS A 30 2.75 -4.08 10.68
CA LYS A 30 3.30 -4.46 11.99
C LYS A 30 4.65 -3.78 12.25
N LEU A 31 5.51 -3.70 11.22
CA LEU A 31 6.80 -3.01 11.33
C LEU A 31 6.61 -1.54 11.68
N ILE A 32 5.70 -0.83 11.00
CA ILE A 32 5.36 0.57 11.29
C ILE A 32 4.91 0.72 12.75
N GLY A 33 4.02 -0.17 13.22
CA GLY A 33 3.58 -0.16 14.62
C GLY A 33 4.71 -0.37 15.62
N LYS A 34 5.72 -1.18 15.26
CA LYS A 34 6.88 -1.50 16.11
C LYS A 34 7.97 -0.43 16.07
N SER A 35 8.28 0.15 14.91
CA SER A 35 9.40 1.09 14.73
C SER A 35 8.98 2.54 14.94
N GLU A 36 7.80 2.92 14.43
CA GLU A 36 7.33 4.31 14.45
C GLU A 36 6.30 4.57 15.56
N GLY A 37 5.81 3.51 16.22
CA GLY A 37 4.79 3.62 17.26
C GLY A 37 3.41 4.02 16.73
N VAL A 38 3.17 3.89 15.42
CA VAL A 38 1.91 4.25 14.77
C VAL A 38 1.12 2.98 14.44
N LEU A 39 -0.05 2.81 15.06
CA LEU A 39 -0.93 1.71 14.74
C LEU A 39 -1.70 2.00 13.45
N VAL A 40 -1.48 1.18 12.44
CA VAL A 40 -2.08 1.35 11.12
C VAL A 40 -2.82 0.11 10.63
N GLY A 41 -3.76 0.30 9.71
CA GLY A 41 -4.44 -0.80 9.03
C GLY A 41 -3.62 -1.37 7.86
N ILE A 42 -4.14 -2.47 7.28
CA ILE A 42 -3.51 -3.17 6.15
C ILE A 42 -3.21 -2.27 4.95
N SER A 43 -4.11 -1.34 4.62
CA SER A 43 -3.93 -0.44 3.47
C SER A 43 -2.71 0.47 3.63
N SER A 44 -2.44 0.93 4.86
CA SER A 44 -1.26 1.75 5.15
C SER A 44 0.02 0.93 5.05
N GLY A 45 -0.01 -0.32 5.51
CA GLY A 45 1.11 -1.25 5.34
C GLY A 45 1.42 -1.51 3.86
N ALA A 46 0.39 -1.70 3.03
CA ALA A 46 0.54 -1.85 1.59
C ALA A 46 1.14 -0.60 0.92
N ALA A 47 0.63 0.59 1.28
CA ALA A 47 1.14 1.86 0.76
C ALA A 47 2.60 2.10 1.14
N ALA A 48 2.97 1.84 2.40
CA ALA A 48 4.34 1.99 2.88
C ALA A 48 5.29 0.98 2.23
N TYR A 49 4.85 -0.28 2.05
CA TYR A 49 5.64 -1.29 1.36
C TYR A 49 5.94 -0.86 -0.08
N ALA A 50 4.90 -0.47 -0.84
CA ALA A 50 5.07 0.01 -2.21
C ALA A 50 6.00 1.23 -2.30
N ALA A 51 5.88 2.17 -1.35
CA ALA A 51 6.76 3.33 -1.28
C ALA A 51 8.22 2.95 -1.01
N ILE A 52 8.48 1.98 -0.13
CA ILE A 52 9.83 1.47 0.15
C ILE A 52 10.41 0.79 -1.08
N GLU A 53 9.63 -0.05 -1.78
CA GLU A 53 10.09 -0.72 -3.01
C GLU A 53 10.40 0.27 -4.13
N LEU A 54 9.57 1.30 -4.31
CA LEU A 54 9.76 2.35 -5.31
C LEU A 54 10.99 3.24 -5.02
N ALA A 55 11.33 3.43 -3.74
CA ALA A 55 12.43 4.30 -3.32
C ALA A 55 13.82 3.63 -3.38
N LYS A 56 13.91 2.35 -3.74
CA LYS A 56 15.18 1.63 -3.92
C LYS A 56 15.89 2.05 -5.20
#